data_AF-A0A7W0ZUH2-F1
#
_entry.id   AF-A0A7W0ZUH2-F1
#
_cell.length_a   1.000
_cell.length_b   1.000
_cell.length_c   1.000
_cell.angle_alpha   90.00
_cell.angle_beta   90.00
_cell.angle_gamma   90.00
#
_symmetry.space_group_name_H-M   'P 1'
#
loop_
_entity.id
_entity.type
_entity.pdbx_description
1 polymer ?
#
loop_
_entity_poly.entity_id
_entity_poly.type
_entity_poly.pdbx_seq_one_letter_code
_entity_poly.pdbx_strand_id
1 'polypeptide(L)'
;MKKLALGALFAGLAACSGGKNNDVMLVDAPMVDAMTTCNPLTQGGCNPGEKCTWINDQDNPPIGHVGCAPDPGATGIAIGSACTEGPAGPMGYDTCVKGSVCLSGECKQICDQAGGTPTCDQNHSCTRYADFFETGGTAVAGVCDPACDPLTQDLKVGAVTAACGSTMATMPTKGCYGYDDYSCAPAGMSVYTLTDRMAPRTNAAGNPYLNGCAPGFLPFFYEMTGSTVTKCTGYCAALEVDNTTIGGLTPVQREDGDVTAIGKMPTTVKAAGDAICSITKKGSRDSSMCKFIWPYVRDSATGELPAQFAAGPHLDKLGVCQAVEFFKYAKDADMVADDPFPNCRDLPRLTADMMDEDAADWGCQKFSNSMFIGNKAVVNPAISDMRVPKGLALEVVRHNMN
;
A
#
# COMPACT_ATOMS: atom_id res chain seq x y z
N MET A 1 21.51 -1.16 -43.05
CA MET A 1 21.09 -2.15 -44.06
C MET A 1 20.50 -3.38 -43.39
N LYS A 2 19.17 -3.52 -43.39
CA LYS A 2 18.43 -4.80 -43.37
C LYS A 2 16.95 -4.44 -43.53
N LYS A 3 16.40 -4.82 -44.69
CA LYS A 3 15.00 -4.66 -45.08
C LYS A 3 14.23 -5.85 -44.52
N LEU A 4 13.06 -5.64 -43.92
CA LEU A 4 12.09 -6.69 -43.69
C LEU A 4 10.79 -6.36 -44.43
N ALA A 5 10.37 -7.34 -45.21
CA ALA A 5 9.33 -7.28 -46.21
C ALA A 5 7.94 -7.46 -45.58
N LEU A 6 6.99 -6.65 -46.05
CA LEU A 6 5.56 -6.80 -45.78
C LEU A 6 5.00 -7.83 -46.77
N GLY A 7 4.61 -8.99 -46.25
CA GLY A 7 3.99 -10.10 -46.99
C GLY A 7 2.47 -10.03 -46.90
N ALA A 8 1.83 -10.28 -48.04
CA ALA A 8 0.42 -10.13 -48.34
C ALA A 8 -0.52 -11.15 -47.67
N LEU A 9 -1.82 -10.92 -47.93
CA LEU A 9 -2.81 -11.92 -48.37
C LEU A 9 -3.87 -12.29 -47.33
N PHE A 10 -5.07 -11.67 -47.40
CA PHE A 10 -6.33 -12.39 -47.20
C PHE A 10 -7.38 -11.89 -48.19
N ALA A 11 -7.77 -12.82 -49.06
CA ALA A 11 -8.82 -12.68 -50.05
C ALA A 11 -10.11 -13.29 -49.51
N GLY A 12 -11.22 -12.62 -49.81
CA GLY A 12 -12.47 -13.24 -50.26
C GLY A 12 -13.24 -14.11 -49.27
N LEU A 13 -14.34 -13.57 -48.73
CA LEU A 13 -15.54 -14.37 -48.47
C LEU A 13 -16.71 -13.80 -49.27
N ALA A 14 -17.21 -14.65 -50.14
CA ALA A 14 -18.30 -14.41 -51.08
C ALA A 14 -19.66 -14.42 -50.36
N ALA A 15 -20.55 -13.58 -50.87
CA ALA A 15 -21.96 -13.58 -50.57
C ALA A 15 -22.65 -14.84 -51.11
N CYS A 16 -23.49 -15.47 -50.28
CA CYS A 16 -24.58 -16.33 -50.72
C CYS A 16 -25.91 -15.70 -50.32
N SER A 17 -26.69 -15.39 -51.35
CA SER A 17 -28.08 -14.93 -51.33
C SER A 17 -29.04 -16.12 -51.21
N GLY A 18 -30.17 -15.91 -50.53
CA GLY A 18 -31.45 -16.47 -50.98
C GLY A 18 -32.06 -17.57 -50.11
N GLY A 19 -32.96 -17.19 -49.20
CA GLY A 19 -33.88 -18.10 -48.53
C GLY A 19 -35.13 -17.36 -48.07
N LYS A 20 -36.21 -17.43 -48.87
CA LYS A 20 -37.54 -16.93 -48.55
C LYS A 20 -38.20 -17.78 -47.46
N ASN A 21 -38.93 -17.11 -46.58
CA ASN A 21 -39.98 -17.63 -45.70
C ASN A 21 -39.51 -18.59 -44.60
N ASN A 22 -39.11 -18.02 -43.47
CA ASN A 22 -39.52 -18.46 -42.14
C ASN A 22 -39.50 -17.20 -41.27
N ASP A 23 -40.68 -16.75 -40.81
CA ASP A 23 -40.80 -15.79 -39.71
C ASP A 23 -40.15 -16.45 -38.48
N VAL A 24 -38.84 -16.27 -38.36
CA VAL A 24 -38.18 -16.36 -37.06
C VAL A 24 -38.66 -15.13 -36.32
N MET A 25 -39.75 -15.29 -35.57
CA MET A 25 -40.01 -14.41 -34.44
C MET A 25 -38.78 -14.54 -33.55
N LEU A 26 -37.84 -13.59 -33.69
CA LEU A 26 -36.99 -13.22 -32.59
C LEU A 26 -37.96 -12.84 -31.49
N VAL A 27 -38.12 -13.76 -30.54
CA VAL A 27 -38.70 -13.42 -29.25
C VAL A 27 -37.67 -12.46 -28.66
N ASP A 28 -37.83 -11.18 -28.98
CA ASP A 28 -37.38 -10.09 -28.13
C ASP A 28 -38.14 -10.30 -26.82
N ALA A 29 -37.64 -11.24 -26.02
CA ALA A 29 -37.95 -11.27 -24.62
C ALA A 29 -37.71 -9.83 -24.16
N PRO A 30 -38.71 -9.17 -23.54
CA PRO A 30 -38.51 -7.82 -23.05
C PRO A 30 -37.18 -7.84 -22.30
N MET A 31 -36.28 -6.91 -22.61
CA MET A 31 -35.03 -6.78 -21.86
C MET A 31 -35.44 -6.79 -20.40
N VAL A 32 -35.26 -7.94 -19.75
CA VAL A 32 -35.66 -8.14 -18.37
C VAL A 32 -34.90 -7.07 -17.64
N ASP A 33 -35.65 -6.13 -17.05
CA ASP A 33 -35.16 -4.92 -16.40
C ASP A 33 -33.75 -5.17 -15.88
N ALA A 34 -32.76 -4.49 -16.50
CA ALA A 34 -31.34 -4.77 -16.30
C ALA A 34 -31.11 -5.09 -14.82
N MET A 35 -30.90 -6.38 -14.51
CA MET A 35 -30.83 -6.83 -13.13
C MET A 35 -29.85 -5.92 -12.43
N THR A 36 -30.33 -5.22 -11.40
CA THR A 36 -29.57 -4.17 -10.75
C THR A 36 -28.28 -4.81 -10.26
N THR A 37 -27.15 -4.40 -10.81
CA THR A 37 -25.86 -5.05 -10.54
C THR A 37 -25.61 -5.03 -9.03
N CYS A 38 -25.30 -6.20 -8.47
CA CYS A 38 -24.89 -6.39 -7.08
C CYS A 38 -23.86 -5.33 -6.68
N ASN A 39 -24.14 -4.53 -5.65
CA ASN A 39 -23.22 -3.52 -5.14
C ASN A 39 -22.82 -3.85 -3.68
N PRO A 40 -21.53 -4.14 -3.41
CA PRO A 40 -21.08 -4.58 -2.09
C PRO A 40 -21.04 -3.44 -1.06
N LEU A 41 -21.02 -2.17 -1.49
CA LEU A 41 -21.06 -1.02 -0.59
C LEU A 41 -22.49 -0.75 -0.12
N THR A 42 -23.44 -0.65 -1.06
CA THR A 42 -24.85 -0.38 -0.73
C THR A 42 -25.60 -1.62 -0.30
N GLN A 43 -25.02 -2.81 -0.50
CA GLN A 43 -25.64 -4.11 -0.27
C GLN A 43 -26.99 -4.29 -1.00
N GLY A 44 -27.12 -3.63 -2.16
CA GLY A 44 -28.27 -3.67 -3.06
C GLY A 44 -28.03 -4.54 -4.30
N GLY A 45 -29.09 -4.79 -5.06
CA GLY A 45 -29.06 -5.58 -6.30
C GLY A 45 -29.31 -7.08 -6.15
N CYS A 46 -29.40 -7.58 -4.91
CA CYS A 46 -29.71 -8.97 -4.62
C CYS A 46 -31.14 -9.16 -4.12
N ASN A 47 -31.66 -10.40 -4.21
CA ASN A 47 -33.00 -10.72 -3.74
C ASN A 47 -33.10 -10.65 -2.20
N PRO A 48 -34.32 -10.55 -1.64
CA PRO A 48 -34.52 -10.72 -0.20
C PRO A 48 -33.93 -12.06 0.28
N GLY A 49 -33.13 -12.00 1.36
CA GLY A 49 -32.40 -13.17 1.88
C GLY A 49 -31.03 -13.39 1.25
N GLU A 50 -30.56 -12.48 0.40
CA GLU A 50 -29.22 -12.49 -0.18
C GLU A 50 -28.42 -11.25 0.26
N LYS A 51 -27.09 -11.38 0.22
CA LYS A 51 -26.12 -10.31 0.41
C LYS A 51 -25.25 -10.16 -0.83
N CYS A 52 -24.73 -8.95 -1.03
CA CYS A 52 -23.73 -8.71 -2.07
C CYS A 52 -22.34 -8.90 -1.48
N THR A 53 -21.59 -9.91 -1.94
CA THR A 53 -20.27 -10.26 -1.41
C THR A 53 -19.30 -10.64 -2.54
N TRP A 54 -18.07 -11.00 -2.18
CA TRP A 54 -17.12 -11.63 -3.08
C TRP A 54 -17.41 -13.13 -3.21
N ILE A 55 -17.50 -13.62 -4.43
CA ILE A 55 -17.61 -15.05 -4.75
C ILE A 55 -16.27 -15.48 -5.35
N ASN A 56 -15.61 -16.42 -4.69
CA ASN A 56 -14.38 -17.03 -5.17
C ASN A 56 -14.70 -18.07 -6.26
N ASP A 57 -14.26 -17.82 -7.49
CA ASP A 57 -14.48 -18.71 -8.63
C ASP A 57 -13.36 -19.75 -8.79
N GLN A 58 -12.14 -19.42 -8.37
CA GLN A 58 -10.96 -20.27 -8.54
C GLN A 58 -9.89 -19.90 -7.49
N ASP A 59 -9.23 -20.91 -6.89
CA ASP A 59 -8.21 -20.68 -5.84
C ASP A 59 -6.80 -20.38 -6.35
N ASN A 60 -6.45 -20.87 -7.55
CA ASN A 60 -5.09 -20.77 -8.07
C ASN A 60 -5.06 -20.55 -9.61
N PRO A 61 -4.80 -19.33 -10.09
CA PRO A 61 -4.73 -18.09 -9.31
C PRO A 61 -6.08 -17.77 -8.64
N PRO A 62 -6.09 -17.01 -7.53
CA PRO A 62 -7.31 -16.54 -6.90
C PRO A 62 -8.08 -15.64 -7.87
N ILE A 63 -9.23 -16.08 -8.35
CA ILE A 63 -10.13 -15.31 -9.22
C ILE A 63 -11.50 -15.33 -8.58
N GLY A 64 -12.21 -14.21 -8.63
CA GLY A 64 -13.58 -14.13 -8.20
C GLY A 64 -14.31 -12.95 -8.81
N HIS A 65 -15.54 -12.77 -8.37
CA HIS A 65 -16.38 -11.65 -8.79
C HIS A 65 -17.28 -11.18 -7.66
N VAL A 66 -17.85 -9.99 -7.85
CA VAL A 66 -18.92 -9.48 -6.99
C VAL A 66 -20.23 -10.13 -7.39
N GLY A 67 -20.91 -10.78 -6.45
CA GLY A 67 -22.14 -11.51 -6.72
C GLY A 67 -23.06 -11.64 -5.51
N CYS A 68 -24.29 -12.06 -5.77
CA CYS A 68 -25.29 -12.32 -4.74
C CYS A 68 -25.07 -13.71 -4.15
N ALA A 69 -24.98 -13.78 -2.83
CA ALA A 69 -24.87 -15.01 -2.07
C ALA A 69 -25.96 -15.05 -0.99
N PRO A 70 -26.38 -16.24 -0.51
CA PRO A 70 -27.30 -16.34 0.62
C PRO A 70 -26.80 -15.52 1.83
N ASP A 71 -27.68 -14.69 2.40
CA ASP A 71 -27.41 -13.99 3.64
C ASP A 71 -27.78 -14.92 4.81
N PRO A 72 -26.82 -15.31 5.67
CA PRO A 72 -27.12 -16.11 6.85
C PRO A 72 -27.96 -15.34 7.91
N GLY A 73 -28.21 -14.05 7.69
CA GLY A 73 -29.06 -13.21 8.53
C GLY A 73 -28.54 -13.18 9.98
N ALA A 74 -29.46 -13.33 10.94
CA ALA A 74 -29.11 -13.33 12.36
C ALA A 74 -28.22 -14.53 12.80
N THR A 75 -28.11 -15.56 11.97
CA THR A 75 -27.22 -16.71 12.22
C THR A 75 -25.84 -16.56 11.58
N GLY A 76 -25.60 -15.45 10.87
CA GLY A 76 -24.33 -15.15 10.26
C GLY A 76 -23.21 -14.93 11.27
N ILE A 77 -21.99 -15.20 10.81
CA ILE A 77 -20.79 -14.95 11.60
C ILE A 77 -20.56 -13.44 11.68
N ALA A 78 -20.45 -12.92 12.91
CA ALA A 78 -20.26 -11.50 13.17
C ALA A 78 -18.86 -11.03 12.74
N ILE A 79 -18.73 -9.72 12.46
CA ILE A 79 -17.44 -9.08 12.19
C ILE A 79 -16.44 -9.36 13.32
N GLY A 80 -15.19 -9.64 12.97
CA GLY A 80 -14.10 -10.01 13.87
C GLY A 80 -14.12 -11.47 14.33
N SER A 81 -15.14 -12.26 13.95
CA SER A 81 -15.21 -13.68 14.28
C SER A 81 -14.59 -14.54 13.18
N ALA A 82 -14.11 -15.73 13.57
CA ALA A 82 -13.51 -16.69 12.65
C ALA A 82 -14.53 -17.19 11.62
N CYS A 83 -14.12 -17.31 10.36
CA CYS A 83 -14.98 -17.70 9.25
C CYS A 83 -14.24 -18.58 8.25
N THR A 84 -15.01 -19.16 7.33
CA THR A 84 -14.50 -19.93 6.20
C THR A 84 -15.18 -19.45 4.92
N GLU A 85 -14.42 -19.39 3.84
CA GLU A 85 -14.97 -19.31 2.48
C GLU A 85 -15.38 -20.73 2.04
N GLY A 86 -16.49 -20.86 1.33
CA GLY A 86 -16.85 -22.13 0.69
C GLY A 86 -15.90 -22.49 -0.46
N PRO A 87 -16.01 -23.71 -1.01
CA PRO A 87 -15.16 -24.13 -2.12
C PRO A 87 -15.39 -23.27 -3.36
N ALA A 88 -14.30 -22.99 -4.08
CA ALA A 88 -14.34 -22.18 -5.30
C ALA A 88 -15.42 -22.64 -6.31
N GLY A 89 -16.08 -21.68 -6.94
CA GLY A 89 -17.21 -21.88 -7.86
C GLY A 89 -18.54 -21.39 -7.29
N PRO A 90 -19.69 -22.04 -7.59
CA PRO A 90 -21.02 -21.56 -7.16
C PRO A 90 -21.22 -21.46 -5.64
N MET A 91 -20.36 -22.12 -4.86
CA MET A 91 -20.38 -22.12 -3.40
C MET A 91 -19.22 -21.31 -2.80
N GLY A 92 -18.48 -20.55 -3.62
CA GLY A 92 -17.27 -19.82 -3.21
C GLY A 92 -17.54 -18.56 -2.37
N TYR A 93 -18.71 -18.46 -1.76
CA TYR A 93 -19.09 -17.36 -0.89
C TYR A 93 -18.82 -17.68 0.59
N ASP A 94 -18.80 -16.64 1.40
CA ASP A 94 -18.56 -16.74 2.84
C ASP A 94 -19.85 -16.73 3.67
N THR A 95 -19.76 -17.15 4.94
CA THR A 95 -20.87 -17.20 5.90
C THR A 95 -20.91 -15.99 6.85
N CYS A 96 -20.22 -14.90 6.55
CA CYS A 96 -20.28 -13.68 7.34
C CYS A 96 -21.62 -12.96 7.13
N VAL A 97 -22.02 -12.14 8.09
CA VAL A 97 -23.24 -11.32 7.97
C VAL A 97 -23.18 -10.34 6.79
N LYS A 98 -24.34 -9.92 6.29
CA LYS A 98 -24.47 -8.87 5.26
C LYS A 98 -23.61 -7.63 5.58
N GLY A 99 -22.92 -7.10 4.56
CA GLY A 99 -21.96 -5.99 4.72
C GLY A 99 -20.56 -6.42 5.19
N SER A 100 -20.30 -7.71 5.28
CA SER A 100 -18.98 -8.27 5.61
C SER A 100 -18.61 -9.44 4.71
N VAL A 101 -17.32 -9.75 4.68
CA VAL A 101 -16.71 -10.81 3.87
C VAL A 101 -15.68 -11.58 4.70
N CYS A 102 -15.52 -12.86 4.44
CA CYS A 102 -14.47 -13.64 5.08
C CYS A 102 -13.14 -13.39 4.40
N LEU A 103 -12.15 -12.87 5.12
CA LEU A 103 -10.82 -12.65 4.57
C LEU A 103 -9.75 -13.06 5.58
N SER A 104 -8.87 -13.98 5.15
CA SER A 104 -7.84 -14.58 6.00
C SER A 104 -8.41 -15.25 7.26
N GLY A 105 -9.58 -15.87 7.12
CA GLY A 105 -10.26 -16.61 8.18
C GLY A 105 -11.01 -15.75 9.21
N GLU A 106 -11.21 -14.45 8.93
CA GLU A 106 -11.92 -13.52 9.81
C GLU A 106 -12.97 -12.73 9.03
N CYS A 107 -14.17 -12.55 9.58
CA CYS A 107 -15.20 -11.73 8.96
C CYS A 107 -14.82 -10.26 9.09
N LYS A 108 -14.58 -9.59 7.97
CA LYS A 108 -14.20 -8.17 7.92
C LYS A 108 -15.32 -7.34 7.31
N GLN A 109 -15.56 -6.16 7.88
CA GLN A 109 -16.52 -5.21 7.34
C GLN A 109 -16.05 -4.74 5.96
N ILE A 110 -16.96 -4.69 4.99
CA ILE A 110 -16.71 -4.07 3.69
C ILE A 110 -16.71 -2.54 3.87
N CYS A 111 -15.87 -1.81 3.14
CA CYS A 111 -15.78 -0.36 3.23
C CYS A 111 -15.58 0.32 1.88
N ASP A 112 -15.95 1.60 1.80
CA ASP A 112 -15.66 2.46 0.68
C ASP A 112 -14.29 3.14 0.85
N GLN A 113 -13.42 2.90 -0.11
CA GLN A 113 -12.07 3.45 -0.22
C GLN A 113 -12.08 4.97 -0.39
N ALA A 114 -13.12 5.51 -1.03
CA ALA A 114 -13.26 6.93 -1.33
C ALA A 114 -13.81 7.74 -0.14
N GLY A 115 -13.94 7.12 1.04
CA GLY A 115 -14.51 7.74 2.23
C GLY A 115 -16.04 7.83 2.22
N GLY A 116 -16.71 7.12 1.31
CA GLY A 116 -18.17 6.98 1.30
C GLY A 116 -18.68 5.92 2.29
N THR A 117 -19.93 5.50 2.14
CA THR A 117 -20.56 4.53 3.04
C THR A 117 -20.53 3.11 2.45
N PRO A 118 -20.25 2.08 3.28
CA PRO A 118 -19.88 2.13 4.70
C PRO A 118 -18.42 2.58 4.94
N THR A 119 -18.20 3.31 6.04
CA THR A 119 -16.86 3.65 6.53
C THR A 119 -16.39 2.66 7.58
N CYS A 120 -15.08 2.52 7.75
CA CYS A 120 -14.50 1.83 8.88
C CYS A 120 -14.67 2.66 10.18
N ASP A 121 -14.63 1.99 11.32
CA ASP A 121 -14.56 2.68 12.61
C ASP A 121 -13.16 3.32 12.82
N GLN A 122 -13.02 4.13 13.87
CA GLN A 122 -11.78 4.87 14.16
C GLN A 122 -10.53 4.00 14.42
N ASN A 123 -10.70 2.69 14.63
CA ASN A 123 -9.65 1.75 14.93
C ASN A 123 -9.29 0.86 13.74
N HIS A 124 -9.93 1.07 12.58
CA HIS A 124 -9.71 0.31 11.38
C HIS A 124 -9.46 1.25 10.20
N SER A 125 -8.71 0.76 9.21
CA SER A 125 -8.47 1.46 7.96
C SER A 125 -9.00 0.63 6.79
N CYS A 126 -9.58 1.31 5.80
CA CYS A 126 -10.12 0.64 4.62
C CYS A 126 -8.97 0.22 3.69
N THR A 127 -8.79 -1.09 3.52
CA THR A 127 -7.64 -1.66 2.79
C THR A 127 -8.10 -2.32 1.49
N ARG A 128 -7.33 -2.12 0.41
CA ARG A 128 -7.50 -2.82 -0.88
C ARG A 128 -6.69 -4.09 -0.89
N TYR A 129 -7.31 -5.14 -1.41
CA TYR A 129 -6.63 -6.40 -1.66
C TYR A 129 -6.61 -6.66 -3.15
N ALA A 130 -5.49 -7.15 -3.66
CA ALA A 130 -5.33 -7.53 -5.05
C ALA A 130 -6.29 -8.65 -5.39
N ASP A 131 -6.88 -8.57 -6.57
CA ASP A 131 -7.80 -9.58 -7.10
C ASP A 131 -9.00 -9.79 -6.15
N PHE A 132 -9.45 -8.73 -5.46
CA PHE A 132 -10.54 -8.79 -4.48
C PHE A 132 -11.43 -7.54 -4.55
N PHE A 133 -12.74 -7.74 -4.70
CA PHE A 133 -13.68 -6.68 -5.05
C PHE A 133 -13.25 -5.86 -6.27
N GLU A 134 -12.69 -6.52 -7.29
CA GLU A 134 -12.29 -5.86 -8.53
C GLU A 134 -13.29 -6.12 -9.65
N THR A 135 -13.63 -5.07 -10.39
CA THR A 135 -14.43 -5.15 -11.61
C THR A 135 -13.69 -4.41 -12.70
N GLY A 136 -13.26 -5.13 -13.75
CA GLY A 136 -12.49 -4.53 -14.85
C GLY A 136 -11.15 -3.93 -14.41
N GLY A 137 -10.48 -4.53 -13.41
CA GLY A 137 -9.19 -4.06 -12.87
C GLY A 137 -9.30 -2.82 -11.98
N THR A 138 -10.51 -2.42 -11.58
CA THR A 138 -10.73 -1.35 -10.60
C THR A 138 -11.37 -1.95 -9.36
N ALA A 139 -10.78 -1.73 -8.18
CA ALA A 139 -11.42 -2.14 -6.93
C ALA A 139 -12.66 -1.26 -6.68
N VAL A 140 -13.80 -1.92 -6.45
CA VAL A 140 -15.08 -1.29 -6.14
C VAL A 140 -15.34 -1.18 -4.63
N ALA A 141 -14.58 -1.91 -3.81
CA ALA A 141 -14.69 -1.87 -2.35
C ALA A 141 -13.37 -2.28 -1.67
N GLY A 142 -13.30 -2.05 -0.36
CA GLY A 142 -12.27 -2.55 0.54
C GLY A 142 -12.80 -3.38 1.67
N VAL A 143 -11.90 -3.69 2.59
CA VAL A 143 -12.26 -4.23 3.90
C VAL A 143 -11.59 -3.45 5.03
N CYS A 144 -12.28 -3.34 6.15
CA CYS A 144 -11.77 -2.71 7.35
C CYS A 144 -10.78 -3.64 8.04
N ASP A 145 -9.52 -3.26 8.01
CA ASP A 145 -8.45 -3.94 8.73
C ASP A 145 -8.05 -3.15 9.99
N PRO A 146 -7.73 -3.83 11.10
CA PRO A 146 -7.31 -3.15 12.31
C PRO A 146 -6.10 -2.23 12.06
N ALA A 147 -6.20 -1.00 12.55
CA ALA A 147 -5.14 -0.03 12.46
C ALA A 147 -3.96 -0.42 13.36
N CYS A 148 -2.76 -0.04 12.96
CA CYS A 148 -1.53 -0.44 13.61
C CYS A 148 -0.45 0.64 13.55
N ASP A 149 0.64 0.41 14.28
CA ASP A 149 1.84 1.23 14.24
C ASP A 149 2.91 0.54 13.35
N PRO A 150 3.41 1.19 12.28
CA PRO A 150 4.34 0.56 11.34
C PRO A 150 5.75 0.31 11.91
N LEU A 151 6.17 0.99 12.98
CA LEU A 151 7.48 0.77 13.60
C LEU A 151 7.46 -0.45 14.52
N THR A 152 6.50 -0.46 15.44
CA THR A 152 6.36 -1.51 16.45
C THR A 152 5.62 -2.73 15.93
N GLN A 153 4.85 -2.57 14.85
CA GLN A 153 3.92 -3.55 14.29
C GLN A 153 2.82 -3.95 15.27
N ASP A 154 2.47 -3.07 16.21
CA ASP A 154 1.41 -3.31 17.19
C ASP A 154 0.05 -2.87 16.65
N LEU A 155 -1.01 -3.62 17.00
CA LEU A 155 -2.39 -3.16 16.86
C LEU A 155 -2.68 -1.99 17.78
N LYS A 156 -3.52 -1.06 17.33
CA LYS A 156 -4.08 0.00 18.18
C LYS A 156 -5.19 -0.50 19.11
N VAL A 157 -5.73 -1.69 18.84
CA VAL A 157 -6.86 -2.28 19.56
C VAL A 157 -6.64 -3.75 19.91
N GLY A 158 -7.40 -4.24 20.89
CA GLY A 158 -7.40 -5.63 21.32
C GLY A 158 -6.44 -5.93 22.48
N ALA A 159 -6.53 -7.15 23.01
CA ALA A 159 -5.68 -7.60 24.13
C ALA A 159 -4.32 -8.15 23.66
N VAL A 160 -4.27 -8.75 22.46
CA VAL A 160 -3.04 -9.23 21.83
C VAL A 160 -2.68 -8.24 20.74
N THR A 161 -1.85 -7.25 21.08
CA THR A 161 -1.51 -6.18 20.13
C THR A 161 -0.24 -6.47 19.34
N ALA A 162 0.68 -7.25 19.90
CA ALA A 162 1.99 -7.50 19.29
C ALA A 162 1.87 -8.12 17.90
N ALA A 163 2.70 -7.61 16.97
CA ALA A 163 2.86 -8.14 15.62
C ALA A 163 1.51 -8.34 14.90
N CYS A 164 0.69 -7.29 14.87
CA CYS A 164 -0.61 -7.28 14.24
C CYS A 164 -1.59 -8.34 14.78
N GLY A 165 -1.45 -8.69 16.07
CA GLY A 165 -2.28 -9.69 16.74
C GLY A 165 -1.92 -11.14 16.41
N SER A 166 -0.77 -11.38 15.76
CA SER A 166 -0.28 -12.73 15.52
C SER A 166 0.11 -13.43 16.83
N THR A 167 -0.21 -14.72 16.93
CA THR A 167 0.17 -15.57 18.08
C THR A 167 1.67 -15.81 18.19
N MET A 168 2.41 -15.67 17.08
CA MET A 168 3.87 -15.79 17.02
C MET A 168 4.50 -14.44 16.65
N ALA A 169 4.96 -13.69 17.64
CA ALA A 169 5.56 -12.38 17.42
C ALA A 169 6.84 -12.41 16.58
N THR A 170 7.63 -13.49 16.63
CA THR A 170 8.87 -13.63 15.86
C THR A 170 8.64 -14.00 14.39
N MET A 171 7.48 -14.56 14.04
CA MET A 171 7.13 -14.91 12.66
C MET A 171 5.63 -14.64 12.49
N PRO A 172 5.24 -13.35 12.40
CA PRO A 172 3.85 -12.99 12.47
C PRO A 172 3.13 -13.21 11.14
N THR A 173 1.99 -13.89 11.20
CA THR A 173 1.10 -14.13 10.05
C THR A 173 0.49 -12.85 9.48
N LYS A 174 0.59 -11.73 10.20
CA LYS A 174 0.15 -10.40 9.79
C LYS A 174 1.29 -9.38 9.99
N GLY A 175 1.30 -8.32 9.20
CA GLY A 175 2.19 -7.17 9.34
C GLY A 175 1.42 -5.87 9.17
N CYS A 176 1.99 -4.78 9.66
CA CYS A 176 1.43 -3.43 9.57
C CYS A 176 1.99 -2.74 8.33
N TYR A 177 1.12 -2.43 7.38
CA TYR A 177 1.48 -1.89 6.06
C TYR A 177 0.65 -0.65 5.75
N GLY A 178 1.24 0.32 5.04
CA GLY A 178 0.59 1.58 4.73
C GLY A 178 1.54 2.72 4.36
N TYR A 179 0.98 3.89 4.07
CA TYR A 179 1.76 5.13 3.83
C TYR A 179 1.17 6.33 4.58
N ASP A 180 -0.14 6.45 4.53
CA ASP A 180 -0.91 7.50 5.19
C ASP A 180 -1.88 6.91 6.23
N ASP A 181 -2.48 5.77 5.90
CA ASP A 181 -3.15 4.88 6.85
C ASP A 181 -2.42 3.54 6.93
N TYR A 182 -2.29 3.01 8.14
CA TYR A 182 -1.56 1.78 8.42
C TYR A 182 -2.49 0.73 9.00
N SER A 183 -2.59 -0.40 8.31
CA SER A 183 -3.47 -1.51 8.69
C SER A 183 -2.74 -2.83 8.75
N CYS A 184 -3.26 -3.72 9.56
CA CYS A 184 -2.75 -5.07 9.70
C CYS A 184 -3.25 -5.95 8.55
N ALA A 185 -2.32 -6.40 7.73
CA ALA A 185 -2.59 -7.24 6.59
C ALA A 185 -1.79 -8.55 6.67
N PRO A 186 -2.23 -9.63 5.98
CA PRO A 186 -1.50 -10.89 5.97
C PRO A 186 -0.05 -10.72 5.48
N ALA A 187 0.88 -11.39 6.15
CA ALA A 187 2.28 -11.47 5.78
C ALA A 187 2.66 -12.93 5.63
N GLY A 188 2.94 -13.38 4.40
CA GLY A 188 3.38 -14.75 4.16
C GLY A 188 4.85 -14.96 4.55
N MET A 189 5.23 -16.20 4.87
CA MET A 189 6.63 -16.53 5.20
C MET A 189 7.63 -16.15 4.09
N SER A 190 7.17 -16.11 2.83
CA SER A 190 8.00 -15.73 1.68
C SER A 190 8.49 -14.29 1.70
N VAL A 191 7.88 -13.39 2.50
CA VAL A 191 8.31 -11.99 2.57
C VAL A 191 9.34 -11.72 3.66
N TYR A 192 9.58 -12.64 4.59
CA TYR A 192 10.44 -12.36 5.77
C TYR A 192 11.91 -12.11 5.46
N THR A 193 12.39 -12.61 4.32
CA THR A 193 13.76 -12.34 3.83
C THR A 193 13.82 -11.10 2.94
N LEU A 194 12.67 -10.54 2.54
CA LEU A 194 12.56 -9.35 1.70
C LEU A 194 12.66 -8.09 2.55
N THR A 195 13.89 -7.86 3.04
CA THR A 195 14.30 -6.72 3.86
C THR A 195 14.94 -5.63 3.00
N ASP A 196 15.61 -4.65 3.60
CA ASP A 196 16.13 -3.47 2.90
C ASP A 196 16.92 -3.83 1.63
N ARG A 197 16.63 -3.11 0.55
CA ARG A 197 17.15 -3.26 -0.82
C ARG A 197 16.84 -4.58 -1.53
N MET A 198 16.05 -5.47 -0.94
CA MET A 198 15.51 -6.63 -1.66
C MET A 198 14.36 -6.23 -2.59
N ALA A 199 14.13 -6.98 -3.67
CA ALA A 199 12.95 -6.76 -4.50
C ALA A 199 11.68 -7.15 -3.72
N PRO A 200 10.64 -6.32 -3.69
CA PRO A 200 9.37 -6.70 -3.09
C PRO A 200 8.69 -7.78 -3.92
N ARG A 201 7.69 -8.45 -3.34
CA ARG A 201 6.74 -9.21 -4.17
C ARG A 201 5.96 -8.26 -5.06
N THR A 202 5.76 -8.67 -6.30
CA THR A 202 5.02 -7.91 -7.31
C THR A 202 3.90 -8.75 -7.91
N ASN A 203 2.91 -8.09 -8.49
CA ASN A 203 1.91 -8.75 -9.34
C ASN A 203 2.52 -9.14 -10.70
N ALA A 204 1.70 -9.73 -11.58
CA ALA A 204 2.14 -10.13 -12.93
C ALA A 204 2.59 -8.95 -13.81
N ALA A 205 2.12 -7.74 -13.54
CA ALA A 205 2.53 -6.50 -14.23
C ALA A 205 3.81 -5.88 -13.65
N GLY A 206 4.40 -6.47 -12.58
CA GLY A 206 5.58 -5.94 -11.90
C GLY A 206 5.29 -4.84 -10.88
N ASN A 207 4.01 -4.55 -10.58
CA ASN A 207 3.66 -3.58 -9.54
C ASN A 207 3.90 -4.19 -8.16
N PRO A 208 4.58 -3.49 -7.24
CA PRO A 208 4.81 -3.97 -5.89
C PRO A 208 3.52 -4.01 -5.08
N TYR A 209 3.36 -5.06 -4.26
CA TYR A 209 2.30 -5.12 -3.27
C TYR A 209 2.70 -4.39 -1.99
N LEU A 210 1.74 -3.77 -1.29
CA LEU A 210 1.98 -3.08 0.00
C LEU A 210 2.62 -4.02 1.03
N ASN A 211 2.10 -5.23 1.13
CA ASN A 211 2.63 -6.31 1.97
C ASN A 211 3.70 -7.15 1.25
N GLY A 212 4.30 -6.63 0.18
CA GLY A 212 5.31 -7.31 -0.61
C GLY A 212 6.69 -7.39 0.06
N CYS A 213 6.86 -6.72 1.19
CA CYS A 213 8.08 -6.70 2.01
C CYS A 213 7.85 -7.30 3.39
N ALA A 214 8.95 -7.61 4.07
CA ALA A 214 8.90 -8.11 5.45
C ALA A 214 8.19 -7.11 6.40
N PRO A 215 7.53 -7.57 7.48
CA PRO A 215 6.98 -6.68 8.50
C PRO A 215 8.01 -5.65 9.00
N GLY A 216 7.59 -4.38 9.04
CA GLY A 216 8.46 -3.24 9.36
C GLY A 216 9.33 -2.75 8.19
N PHE A 217 9.05 -3.22 6.97
CA PHE A 217 9.62 -2.73 5.71
C PHE A 217 8.47 -2.43 4.74
N LEU A 218 8.70 -1.51 3.83
CA LEU A 218 7.75 -1.12 2.78
C LEU A 218 8.41 -1.17 1.41
N PRO A 219 7.66 -1.45 0.34
CA PRO A 219 8.14 -1.18 -1.01
C PRO A 219 8.33 0.33 -1.19
N PHE A 220 9.50 0.76 -1.62
CA PHE A 220 9.83 2.17 -1.81
C PHE A 220 10.67 2.33 -3.08
N PHE A 221 10.46 3.39 -3.86
CA PHE A 221 11.20 3.57 -5.11
C PHE A 221 12.70 3.79 -4.86
N TYR A 222 13.47 3.32 -5.82
CA TYR A 222 14.92 3.16 -5.75
C TYR A 222 15.54 3.95 -6.90
N GLU A 223 16.63 4.64 -6.59
CA GLU A 223 17.66 5.13 -7.53
C GLU A 223 17.63 6.60 -7.91
N MET A 224 16.58 7.12 -8.53
CA MET A 224 16.66 8.46 -9.11
C MET A 224 15.31 9.02 -9.49
N THR A 225 15.25 10.34 -9.67
CA THR A 225 14.21 11.04 -10.42
C THR A 225 13.84 10.24 -11.68
N GLY A 226 12.59 9.76 -11.74
CA GLY A 226 12.05 8.99 -12.88
C GLY A 226 12.25 7.47 -12.85
N SER A 227 12.91 6.90 -11.83
CA SER A 227 13.03 5.44 -11.70
C SER A 227 11.70 4.78 -11.34
N THR A 228 11.45 3.60 -11.93
CA THR A 228 10.29 2.75 -11.62
C THR A 228 10.65 1.54 -10.75
N VAL A 229 11.93 1.37 -10.40
CA VAL A 229 12.38 0.22 -9.61
C VAL A 229 11.95 0.41 -8.17
N THR A 230 11.23 -0.57 -7.63
CA THR A 230 10.83 -0.59 -6.22
C THR A 230 11.68 -1.59 -5.46
N LYS A 231 12.15 -1.21 -4.27
CA LYS A 231 12.87 -2.08 -3.33
C LYS A 231 12.23 -2.00 -1.95
N CYS A 232 12.32 -3.08 -1.19
CA CYS A 232 11.98 -3.03 0.22
C CYS A 232 12.90 -2.04 0.94
N THR A 233 12.34 -1.21 1.80
CA THR A 233 13.04 -0.20 2.60
C THR A 233 12.53 -0.29 4.03
N GLY A 234 13.42 -0.23 5.02
CA GLY A 234 13.01 -0.33 6.42
C GLY A 234 12.36 0.94 6.94
N TYR A 235 11.29 0.81 7.73
CA TYR A 235 10.81 1.93 8.56
C TYR A 235 11.79 2.18 9.71
N CYS A 236 11.99 3.44 10.05
CA CYS A 236 12.84 3.87 11.16
C CYS A 236 12.19 5.00 11.96
N ALA A 237 12.64 5.20 13.19
CA ALA A 237 12.22 6.31 14.03
C ALA A 237 13.10 7.52 13.73
N ALA A 238 12.58 8.46 12.95
CA ALA A 238 13.35 9.60 12.49
C ALA A 238 13.61 10.61 13.62
N LEU A 239 14.85 11.07 13.68
CA LEU A 239 15.24 12.25 14.44
C LEU A 239 15.51 13.39 13.47
N GLU A 240 15.40 14.62 13.96
CA GLU A 240 15.93 15.74 13.19
C GLU A 240 17.42 15.58 13.03
N VAL A 241 17.94 15.91 11.85
CA VAL A 241 19.37 15.87 11.52
C VAL A 241 19.68 17.10 10.68
N ASP A 242 20.73 17.81 11.09
CA ASP A 242 21.33 18.94 10.38
C ASP A 242 22.81 19.01 10.78
N ASN A 243 23.55 19.99 10.28
CA ASN A 243 24.95 20.21 10.63
C ASN A 243 25.21 20.73 12.05
N THR A 244 24.20 20.77 12.92
CA THR A 244 24.31 21.25 14.30
C THR A 244 24.19 20.13 15.33
N THR A 245 24.60 20.39 16.57
CA THR A 245 24.35 19.47 17.70
C THR A 245 22.98 19.79 18.29
N ILE A 246 22.10 18.79 18.41
CA ILE A 246 20.76 18.97 19.00
C ILE A 246 20.60 18.00 20.17
N GLY A 247 20.20 18.51 21.34
CA GLY A 247 19.98 17.68 22.52
C GLY A 247 21.23 16.95 23.03
N GLY A 248 22.43 17.43 22.70
CA GLY A 248 23.69 16.78 23.06
C GLY A 248 24.10 15.61 22.16
N LEU A 249 23.32 15.30 21.12
CA LEU A 249 23.66 14.32 20.10
C LEU A 249 24.31 14.99 18.89
N THR A 250 25.41 14.41 18.40
CA THR A 250 26.06 14.85 17.17
C THR A 250 25.20 14.53 15.95
N PRO A 251 25.38 15.21 14.81
CA PRO A 251 24.68 14.86 13.56
C PRO A 251 24.78 13.38 13.21
N VAL A 252 25.98 12.78 13.33
CA VAL A 252 26.24 11.37 13.05
C VAL A 252 25.41 10.44 13.94
N GLN A 253 25.22 10.78 15.21
CA GLN A 253 24.44 9.97 16.14
C GLN A 253 22.93 9.99 15.86
N ARG A 254 22.45 11.02 15.16
CA ARG A 254 21.02 11.19 14.83
C ARG A 254 20.68 10.64 13.45
N GLU A 255 21.67 10.53 12.57
CA GLU A 255 21.52 10.12 11.16
C GLU A 255 20.88 8.74 10.99
N ASP A 256 21.19 7.80 11.88
CA ASP A 256 20.62 6.45 11.83
C ASP A 256 19.17 6.37 12.38
N GLY A 257 18.71 7.41 13.10
CA GLY A 257 17.42 7.44 13.80
C GLY A 257 17.51 7.31 15.32
N ASP A 258 16.36 7.22 15.98
CA ASP A 258 16.23 7.16 17.44
C ASP A 258 16.55 5.76 17.99
N VAL A 259 17.74 5.63 18.59
CA VAL A 259 18.21 4.39 19.23
C VAL A 259 17.36 3.94 20.43
N THR A 260 16.53 4.82 20.98
CA THR A 260 15.62 4.49 22.08
C THR A 260 14.27 3.97 21.60
N ALA A 261 13.92 4.23 20.34
CA ALA A 261 12.65 3.80 19.78
C ALA A 261 12.59 2.28 19.61
N ILE A 262 11.40 1.74 19.88
CA ILE A 262 11.12 0.32 19.72
C ILE A 262 10.76 0.07 18.26
N GLY A 263 11.51 -0.82 17.61
CA GLY A 263 11.23 -1.28 16.25
C GLY A 263 10.98 -2.78 16.21
N LYS A 264 10.17 -3.23 15.27
CA LYS A 264 10.00 -4.66 14.96
C LYS A 264 10.87 -5.05 13.78
N MET A 265 11.77 -6.00 13.98
CA MET A 265 12.45 -6.72 12.90
C MET A 265 11.63 -7.94 12.46
N PRO A 266 11.85 -8.51 11.26
CA PRO A 266 10.97 -9.54 10.72
C PRO A 266 10.91 -10.79 11.61
N THR A 267 12.08 -11.26 12.05
CA THR A 267 12.26 -12.56 12.71
C THR A 267 12.49 -12.49 14.22
N THR A 268 12.54 -11.30 14.82
CA THR A 268 12.82 -11.12 16.26
C THR A 268 11.67 -10.42 16.97
N VAL A 269 11.61 -10.52 18.29
CA VAL A 269 10.73 -9.65 19.08
C VAL A 269 11.17 -8.19 18.90
N LYS A 270 10.22 -7.26 18.98
CA LYS A 270 10.53 -5.83 18.90
C LYS A 270 11.42 -5.41 20.07
N ALA A 271 12.41 -4.57 19.83
CA ALA A 271 13.32 -4.07 20.84
C ALA A 271 13.67 -2.59 20.61
N ALA A 272 14.11 -1.91 21.68
CA ALA A 272 14.70 -0.59 21.56
C ALA A 272 15.98 -0.66 20.70
N GLY A 273 16.14 0.29 19.78
CA GLY A 273 17.26 0.33 18.85
C GLY A 273 17.09 -0.55 17.60
N ASP A 274 15.94 -1.19 17.42
CA ASP A 274 15.59 -1.89 16.17
C ASP A 274 14.96 -0.96 15.12
N ALA A 275 14.64 0.28 15.47
CA ALA A 275 14.05 1.28 14.59
C ALA A 275 15.09 2.22 13.95
N ILE A 276 16.33 1.73 13.72
CA ILE A 276 17.44 2.52 13.17
C ILE A 276 17.98 1.94 11.85
N CYS A 277 18.61 2.78 11.04
CA CYS A 277 19.09 2.48 9.70
C CYS A 277 20.52 1.92 9.63
N SER A 278 20.87 1.00 10.52
CA SER A 278 22.17 0.29 10.44
C SER A 278 22.06 -1.05 9.71
N ILE A 279 23.18 -1.56 9.18
CA ILE A 279 23.30 -2.84 8.43
C ILE A 279 22.68 -4.05 9.14
N THR A 280 22.67 -4.03 10.47
CA THR A 280 22.15 -5.15 11.29
C THR A 280 20.69 -4.99 11.70
N LYS A 281 20.08 -3.86 11.32
CA LYS A 281 18.73 -3.44 11.70
C LYS A 281 17.92 -3.17 10.44
N LYS A 282 17.46 -1.93 10.22
CA LYS A 282 16.56 -1.56 9.13
C LYS A 282 17.28 -1.15 7.85
N GLY A 283 18.57 -0.86 7.93
CA GLY A 283 19.42 -0.57 6.78
C GLY A 283 20.19 -1.80 6.32
N SER A 284 20.65 -1.78 5.08
CA SER A 284 21.54 -2.80 4.49
C SER A 284 22.91 -2.24 4.05
N ARG A 285 23.14 -0.94 4.33
CA ARG A 285 24.35 -0.19 3.96
C ARG A 285 24.79 0.74 5.08
N ASP A 286 26.07 1.07 5.10
CA ASP A 286 26.63 2.06 6.04
C ASP A 286 26.20 3.50 5.69
N SER A 287 25.77 3.74 4.45
CA SER A 287 25.21 5.01 3.98
C SER A 287 23.69 5.13 4.20
N SER A 288 23.07 4.15 4.87
CA SER A 288 21.65 4.19 5.19
C SER A 288 21.39 5.22 6.30
N MET A 289 20.57 6.23 6.01
CA MET A 289 20.11 7.22 6.99
C MET A 289 18.60 7.17 7.16
N CYS A 290 18.14 7.52 8.36
CA CYS A 290 16.72 7.60 8.68
C CYS A 290 16.17 8.98 8.32
N LYS A 291 15.46 9.07 7.19
CA LYS A 291 14.80 10.31 6.75
C LYS A 291 13.31 10.26 7.05
N PHE A 292 12.72 11.40 7.40
CA PHE A 292 11.28 11.50 7.60
C PHE A 292 10.53 11.10 6.32
N ILE A 293 9.41 10.39 6.47
CA ILE A 293 8.65 9.88 5.32
C ILE A 293 7.73 10.95 4.70
N TRP A 294 7.45 12.04 5.42
CA TRP A 294 6.51 13.08 4.98
C TRP A 294 6.77 13.66 3.58
N PRO A 295 8.02 13.83 3.08
CA PRO A 295 8.25 14.38 1.75
C PRO A 295 7.68 13.49 0.63
N TYR A 296 7.56 12.19 0.89
CA TYR A 296 7.18 11.18 -0.09
C TYR A 296 5.68 10.85 -0.11
N VAL A 297 4.95 11.21 0.95
CA VAL A 297 3.49 10.99 1.06
C VAL A 297 2.68 12.22 0.64
N ARG A 298 3.34 13.35 0.43
CA ARG A 298 2.78 14.59 -0.07
C ARG A 298 2.19 14.39 -1.46
N ASP A 299 1.03 15.00 -1.71
CA ASP A 299 0.44 15.01 -3.04
C ASP A 299 1.27 15.88 -3.98
N SER A 300 1.68 15.33 -5.13
CA SER A 300 2.54 16.05 -6.08
C SER A 300 1.82 17.18 -6.83
N ALA A 301 0.49 17.10 -6.96
CA ALA A 301 -0.30 18.08 -7.69
C ALA A 301 -0.68 19.27 -6.80
N THR A 302 -1.09 19.01 -5.55
CA THR A 302 -1.48 20.07 -4.60
C THR A 302 -0.33 20.53 -3.73
N GLY A 303 0.68 19.69 -3.53
CA GLY A 303 1.72 19.94 -2.54
C GLY A 303 1.18 19.88 -1.10
N GLU A 304 0.04 19.25 -0.85
CA GLU A 304 -0.50 19.10 0.49
C GLU A 304 -0.21 17.70 1.04
N LEU A 305 -0.08 17.60 2.36
CA LEU A 305 -0.09 16.29 3.00
C LEU A 305 -1.53 15.77 3.05
N PRO A 306 -1.75 14.47 2.84
CA PRO A 306 -3.05 13.87 3.08
C PRO A 306 -3.50 14.14 4.52
N ALA A 307 -4.75 14.57 4.72
CA ALA A 307 -5.25 15.00 6.02
C ALA A 307 -5.07 13.93 7.11
N GLN A 308 -5.27 12.65 6.76
CA GLN A 308 -5.06 11.51 7.64
C GLN A 308 -3.61 11.39 8.13
N PHE A 309 -2.63 11.63 7.25
CA PHE A 309 -1.21 11.57 7.62
C PHE A 309 -0.80 12.82 8.40
N ALA A 310 -1.29 13.99 8.00
CA ALA A 310 -1.00 15.27 8.64
C ALA A 310 -1.51 15.33 10.11
N ALA A 311 -2.67 14.73 10.38
CA ALA A 311 -3.21 14.59 11.73
C ALA A 311 -2.68 13.36 12.49
N GLY A 312 -1.97 12.48 11.79
CA GLY A 312 -1.51 11.20 12.30
C GLY A 312 -0.31 11.30 13.25
N PRO A 313 -0.11 10.31 14.13
CA PRO A 313 1.02 10.31 15.08
C PRO A 313 2.39 10.10 14.41
N HIS A 314 2.43 9.87 13.09
CA HIS A 314 3.61 9.47 12.34
C HIS A 314 4.32 10.61 11.62
N LEU A 315 3.66 11.75 11.39
CA LEU A 315 4.17 12.89 10.61
C LEU A 315 5.61 13.29 10.96
N ASP A 316 5.88 13.45 12.26
CA ASP A 316 7.15 13.94 12.81
C ASP A 316 7.93 12.87 13.59
N LYS A 317 7.69 11.60 13.28
CA LYS A 317 8.34 10.46 13.96
C LYS A 317 8.75 9.32 13.04
N LEU A 318 7.97 9.09 11.98
CA LEU A 318 8.19 7.98 11.09
C LEU A 318 9.12 8.38 9.95
N GLY A 319 10.12 7.54 9.73
CA GLY A 319 11.03 7.65 8.62
C GLY A 319 11.21 6.36 7.85
N VAL A 320 12.06 6.44 6.83
CA VAL A 320 12.50 5.34 5.99
C VAL A 320 14.02 5.33 5.86
N CYS A 321 14.61 4.14 5.80
CA CYS A 321 16.05 3.98 5.64
C CYS A 321 16.49 4.22 4.21
N GLN A 322 17.07 5.39 3.96
CA GLN A 322 17.56 5.80 2.65
C GLN A 322 19.07 5.56 2.55
N ALA A 323 19.50 4.60 1.73
CA ALA A 323 20.91 4.39 1.39
C ALA A 323 21.36 5.42 0.35
N VAL A 324 21.85 6.59 0.79
CA VAL A 324 22.00 7.79 -0.07
C VAL A 324 22.91 7.60 -1.29
N GLU A 325 23.87 6.67 -1.23
CA GLU A 325 24.73 6.33 -2.37
C GLU A 325 23.96 5.85 -3.61
N PHE A 326 22.74 5.35 -3.41
CA PHE A 326 21.88 4.90 -4.49
C PHE A 326 20.93 5.98 -4.99
N PHE A 327 20.71 7.05 -4.24
CA PHE A 327 19.71 8.06 -4.60
C PHE A 327 20.37 9.24 -5.29
N LYS A 328 19.91 9.56 -6.49
CA LYS A 328 20.36 10.72 -7.27
C LYS A 328 19.21 11.66 -7.62
N TYR A 329 19.53 12.93 -7.78
CA TYR A 329 18.61 13.95 -8.25
C TYR A 329 19.22 14.72 -9.42
N ALA A 330 18.36 15.38 -10.21
CA ALA A 330 18.78 16.30 -11.26
C ALA A 330 19.05 17.67 -10.63
N LYS A 331 20.32 17.99 -10.39
CA LYS A 331 20.69 19.22 -9.67
C LYS A 331 20.46 20.48 -10.50
N ASP A 332 20.68 20.42 -11.80
CA ASP A 332 20.57 21.54 -12.72
C ASP A 332 19.24 21.58 -13.49
N ALA A 333 18.28 20.75 -13.08
CA ALA A 333 16.94 20.62 -13.68
C ALA A 333 16.95 20.19 -15.16
N ASP A 334 18.00 19.51 -15.63
CA ASP A 334 18.07 18.94 -16.99
C ASP A 334 17.30 17.62 -17.16
N MET A 335 16.63 17.15 -16.10
CA MET A 335 15.92 15.87 -15.98
C MET A 335 16.83 14.63 -15.99
N VAL A 336 18.14 14.80 -15.82
CA VAL A 336 19.12 13.72 -15.68
C VAL A 336 19.59 13.66 -14.24
N ALA A 337 19.38 12.53 -13.56
CA ALA A 337 19.88 12.39 -12.20
C ALA A 337 21.38 12.13 -12.19
N ASP A 338 22.14 13.15 -11.85
CA ASP A 338 23.58 13.20 -11.95
C ASP A 338 24.28 13.36 -10.59
N ASP A 339 23.63 14.01 -9.63
CA ASP A 339 24.19 14.24 -8.29
C ASP A 339 23.57 13.33 -7.21
N PRO A 340 24.39 12.83 -6.26
CA PRO A 340 23.91 12.01 -5.15
C PRO A 340 23.10 12.86 -4.16
N PHE A 341 22.14 12.22 -3.48
CA PHE A 341 21.42 12.85 -2.39
C PHE A 341 22.41 13.28 -1.30
N PRO A 342 22.30 14.51 -0.77
CA PRO A 342 23.18 14.97 0.30
C PRO A 342 22.89 14.21 1.60
N ASN A 343 23.93 14.05 2.42
CA ASN A 343 23.74 13.57 3.79
C ASN A 343 23.09 14.66 4.63
N CYS A 344 22.14 14.27 5.47
CA CYS A 344 21.45 15.20 6.34
C CYS A 344 22.39 15.97 7.28
N ARG A 345 23.47 15.31 7.75
CA ARG A 345 24.46 15.93 8.64
C ARG A 345 25.31 17.02 7.97
N ASP A 346 25.37 17.04 6.65
CA ASP A 346 26.16 18.01 5.89
C ASP A 346 25.31 19.24 5.52
N LEU A 347 23.98 19.13 5.67
CA LEU A 347 23.03 20.18 5.32
C LEU A 347 22.88 21.22 6.44
N PRO A 348 22.78 22.51 6.09
CA PRO A 348 22.44 23.54 7.06
C PRO A 348 21.01 23.35 7.56
N ARG A 349 20.77 23.82 8.79
CA ARG A 349 19.40 23.98 9.29
C ARG A 349 18.67 25.04 8.48
N LEU A 350 17.37 24.85 8.24
CA LEU A 350 16.52 25.88 7.64
C LEU A 350 16.66 27.20 8.41
N THR A 351 17.04 28.25 7.68
CA THR A 351 17.02 29.63 8.16
C THR A 351 16.03 30.44 7.31
N ALA A 352 15.56 31.58 7.80
CA ALA A 352 14.55 32.37 7.11
C ALA A 352 14.95 32.78 5.67
N ASP A 353 16.26 32.87 5.42
CA ASP A 353 16.88 33.47 4.22
C ASP A 353 17.39 32.44 3.21
N MET A 354 17.41 31.14 3.54
CA MET A 354 17.80 30.10 2.60
C MET A 354 16.58 29.64 1.82
N MET A 355 16.68 29.65 0.49
CA MET A 355 15.59 29.24 -0.39
C MET A 355 15.77 27.84 -0.97
N ASP A 356 16.98 27.27 -0.92
CA ASP A 356 17.25 25.95 -1.52
C ASP A 356 18.41 25.24 -0.76
N GLU A 357 18.36 23.91 -0.70
CA GLU A 357 19.41 23.00 -0.18
C GLU A 357 19.62 22.95 1.34
N ASP A 358 18.55 22.99 2.14
CA ASP A 358 18.66 22.77 3.59
C ASP A 358 18.11 21.42 4.07
N ALA A 359 18.39 21.10 5.32
CA ALA A 359 17.98 19.84 5.95
C ALA A 359 16.47 19.60 5.91
N ALA A 360 15.64 20.66 5.98
CA ALA A 360 14.20 20.50 5.98
C ALA A 360 13.68 20.07 4.61
N ASP A 361 14.24 20.61 3.54
CA ASP A 361 13.89 20.20 2.17
C ASP A 361 14.17 18.74 1.93
N TRP A 362 15.28 18.22 2.42
CA TRP A 362 15.72 16.85 2.16
C TRP A 362 15.08 15.78 3.06
N GLY A 363 14.02 16.13 3.79
CA GLY A 363 13.35 15.21 4.73
C GLY A 363 14.19 14.88 5.97
N CYS A 364 15.15 15.73 6.32
CA CYS A 364 16.01 15.56 7.50
C CYS A 364 15.46 16.28 8.74
N GLN A 365 14.41 17.10 8.59
CA GLN A 365 13.74 17.77 9.69
C GLN A 365 12.26 17.39 9.75
N LYS A 366 11.64 17.66 10.90
CA LYS A 366 10.20 17.51 11.09
C LYS A 366 9.45 18.38 10.11
N PHE A 367 8.25 17.95 9.72
CA PHE A 367 7.36 18.75 8.89
C PHE A 367 7.02 20.07 9.57
N SER A 368 6.84 20.06 10.90
CA SER A 368 6.63 21.28 11.72
C SER A 368 7.75 22.32 11.61
N ASN A 369 8.94 21.90 11.21
CA ASN A 369 10.10 22.76 10.99
C ASN A 369 10.44 22.97 9.51
N SER A 370 9.58 22.51 8.60
CA SER A 370 9.79 22.64 7.16
C SER A 370 9.24 23.95 6.60
N MET A 371 9.85 24.42 5.50
CA MET A 371 9.43 25.64 4.81
C MET A 371 8.01 25.55 4.19
N PHE A 372 7.43 24.35 4.14
CA PHE A 372 6.11 24.09 3.56
C PHE A 372 4.93 24.69 4.36
N ILE A 373 5.16 25.16 5.59
CA ILE A 373 4.13 25.82 6.41
C ILE A 373 3.87 27.27 5.97
N GLY A 374 4.72 27.85 5.11
CA GLY A 374 4.72 29.28 4.79
C GLY A 374 4.24 29.70 3.40
N ASN A 375 3.55 28.86 2.62
CA ASN A 375 3.21 29.14 1.20
C ASN A 375 4.42 29.51 0.32
N LYS A 376 5.64 29.12 0.71
CA LYS A 376 6.83 29.29 -0.15
C LYS A 376 6.73 28.32 -1.33
N ALA A 377 7.18 28.77 -2.50
CA ALA A 377 7.16 27.95 -3.72
C ALA A 377 7.91 26.64 -3.47
N VAL A 378 7.34 25.54 -3.97
CA VAL A 378 7.99 24.22 -3.95
C VAL A 378 9.05 24.24 -5.04
N VAL A 379 10.33 24.35 -4.69
CA VAL A 379 11.39 24.49 -5.69
C VAL A 379 12.21 23.21 -5.86
N ASN A 380 12.23 22.27 -4.91
CA ASN A 380 13.18 21.15 -5.01
C ASN A 380 12.67 20.01 -5.95
N PRO A 381 13.27 19.83 -7.14
CA PRO A 381 12.89 18.79 -8.10
C PRO A 381 13.31 17.37 -7.65
N ALA A 382 14.19 17.25 -6.65
CA ALA A 382 14.69 15.96 -6.19
C ALA A 382 13.61 15.08 -5.55
N ILE A 383 12.59 15.70 -4.95
CA ILE A 383 11.55 15.01 -4.17
C ILE A 383 10.25 14.90 -4.97
N SER A 384 10.03 15.75 -5.97
CA SER A 384 8.84 15.65 -6.83
C SER A 384 8.77 14.35 -7.63
N ASP A 385 9.92 13.69 -7.85
CA ASP A 385 10.01 12.49 -8.69
C ASP A 385 10.35 11.20 -7.94
N MET A 386 10.77 11.26 -6.67
CA MET A 386 10.81 10.09 -5.79
C MET A 386 9.47 9.94 -5.10
N ARG A 387 8.64 9.04 -5.62
CA ARG A 387 7.26 8.91 -5.16
C ARG A 387 7.09 7.74 -4.20
N VAL A 388 6.12 7.82 -3.32
CA VAL A 388 5.39 6.60 -2.94
C VAL A 388 4.59 6.18 -4.18
N PRO A 389 4.46 4.89 -4.52
CA PRO A 389 3.65 4.44 -5.66
C PRO A 389 2.14 4.69 -5.52
N LYS A 390 1.68 5.83 -4.99
CA LYS A 390 0.27 6.17 -4.74
C LYS A 390 -0.61 6.15 -6.00
N GLY A 391 -0.01 6.35 -7.18
CA GLY A 391 -0.70 6.23 -8.47
C GLY A 391 -0.79 4.80 -9.01
N LEU A 392 -0.04 3.86 -8.44
CA LEU A 392 -0.31 2.44 -8.60
C LEU A 392 -1.38 2.10 -7.57
N ALA A 393 -2.39 1.32 -7.93
CA ALA A 393 -3.27 0.70 -6.95
C ALA A 393 -2.40 -0.22 -6.10
N LEU A 394 -1.83 0.33 -5.02
CA LEU A 394 -1.04 -0.45 -4.10
C LEU A 394 -2.04 -1.36 -3.40
N GLU A 395 -1.96 -2.61 -3.77
CA GLU A 395 -2.84 -3.65 -3.30
C GLU A 395 -2.09 -4.52 -2.30
N VAL A 396 -2.83 -5.05 -1.35
CA VAL A 396 -2.36 -6.08 -0.44
C VAL A 396 -2.65 -7.46 -1.06
N VAL A 397 -1.67 -8.35 -1.13
CA VAL A 397 -1.91 -9.72 -1.58
C VAL A 397 -2.63 -10.49 -0.50
N ARG A 398 -3.68 -11.21 -0.88
CA ARG A 398 -4.26 -12.28 -0.06
C ARG A 398 -3.27 -13.44 0.01
N HIS A 399 -2.62 -13.61 1.16
CA HIS A 399 -1.81 -14.80 1.39
C HIS A 399 -2.73 -15.96 1.80
N ASN A 400 -2.76 -17.03 1.00
CA ASN A 400 -3.31 -18.30 1.45
C ASN A 400 -2.43 -18.81 2.60
N MET A 401 -2.99 -19.00 3.79
CA MET A 401 -2.26 -19.46 4.98
C MET A 401 -2.02 -20.99 4.99
N ASN A 402 -2.15 -21.67 3.85
CA ASN A 402 -2.05 -23.13 3.73
C ASN A 402 -0.61 -23.61 3.59
#